data_AF-A0A496V382-F1
#
_entry.id   AF-A0A496V382-F1
#
_cell.length_a   1.000
_cell.length_b   1.000
_cell.length_c   1.000
_cell.angle_alpha   90.00
_cell.angle_beta   90.00
_cell.angle_gamma   90.00
#
_symmetry.space_group_name_H-M   'P 1'
#
loop_
_entity.id
_entity.type
_entity.pdbx_description
1 polymer ?
#
loop_
_entity_poly.entity_id
_entity_poly.type
_entity_poly.pdbx_seq_one_letter_code
_entity_poly.pdbx_strand_id
1 'polypeptide(L)'
;MELTNEDNLRLNVLLANQLLAIRIDESKMIVYGLSERGEAKIQLHPTCRDEQYLRLVRELISGQLLGSPGGYPVYLKRWTRMGQTKDDSLEQLLMLGEPEAVVAVVHAPGLTPELARRAWWAMPDSDNARRMLTNKSVAQHEFGKVLAEHLVEYLPFEEEAANMIESVRLALQPGLIDEETRQKLWIRGRTKTAYLAGFLWTQPDALPNPLPARADAEKIQASLAPLVENENKIAKQLVRVTSANGQTFIDTCERVLRKPANQEVVNTLFEVIARYFESIRPDNYDDDTNILTLIERANHFCETCQDTMSVERRKVLAAMPEMKDTVRAMLILSGLGYSVLRPIFSRTDAIGSLMRKKLAPVIGPILEQFAILRL
;
A
#
# COMPACT_ATOMS: atom_id res chain seq x y z
N MET A 1 -24.71 -11.21 37.99
CA MET A 1 -24.82 -9.74 37.76
C MET A 1 -25.53 -9.57 36.45
N GLU A 2 -26.46 -8.63 36.38
CA GLU A 2 -27.37 -8.48 35.25
C GLU A 2 -27.38 -7.02 34.80
N LEU A 3 -27.72 -6.81 33.52
CA LEU A 3 -27.99 -5.48 32.99
C LEU A 3 -29.16 -4.84 33.76
N THR A 4 -29.21 -3.51 33.83
CA THR A 4 -30.39 -2.85 34.39
C THR A 4 -31.63 -3.22 33.57
N ASN A 5 -32.81 -3.28 34.22
CA ASN A 5 -34.06 -3.58 33.52
C ASN A 5 -34.33 -2.58 32.38
N GLU A 6 -33.95 -1.31 32.57
CA GLU A 6 -34.09 -0.26 31.56
C GLU A 6 -33.17 -0.50 30.37
N ASP A 7 -31.87 -0.73 30.60
CA ASP A 7 -30.92 -0.98 29.51
C ASP A 7 -31.24 -2.30 28.78
N ASN A 8 -31.61 -3.36 29.51
CA ASN A 8 -32.01 -4.63 28.93
C ASN A 8 -33.23 -4.46 28.00
N LEU A 9 -34.27 -3.75 28.44
CA LEU A 9 -35.44 -3.45 27.60
C LEU A 9 -35.04 -2.63 26.37
N ARG A 10 -34.28 -1.54 26.56
CA ARG A 10 -33.86 -0.67 25.46
C ARG A 10 -33.00 -1.38 24.42
N LEU A 11 -32.05 -2.20 24.86
CA LEU A 11 -31.18 -2.98 23.98
C LEU A 11 -31.99 -4.01 23.18
N ASN A 12 -32.94 -4.72 23.81
CA ASN A 12 -33.81 -5.64 23.06
C ASN A 12 -34.70 -4.90 22.05
N VAL A 13 -35.22 -3.72 22.39
CA VAL A 13 -35.98 -2.88 21.44
C VAL A 13 -35.11 -2.43 20.28
N LEU A 14 -33.85 -2.05 20.53
CA LEU A 14 -32.90 -1.71 19.48
C LEU A 14 -32.64 -2.91 18.55
N LEU A 15 -32.36 -4.08 19.13
CA LEU A 15 -32.06 -5.32 18.40
C LEU A 15 -33.25 -5.91 17.64
N ALA A 16 -34.48 -5.56 18.03
CA ALA A 16 -35.69 -5.94 17.29
C ALA A 16 -35.85 -5.16 15.97
N ASN A 17 -35.12 -4.07 15.77
CA ASN A 17 -35.11 -3.32 14.52
C ASN A 17 -34.19 -3.98 13.47
N GLN A 18 -34.41 -3.66 12.20
CA GLN A 18 -33.50 -4.05 11.11
C GLN A 18 -32.23 -3.19 11.15
N LEU A 19 -31.24 -3.65 11.91
CA LEU A 19 -29.94 -2.99 12.03
C LEU A 19 -28.99 -3.44 10.91
N LEU A 20 -28.09 -2.54 10.53
CA LEU A 20 -27.03 -2.74 9.56
C LEU A 20 -25.66 -2.91 10.23
N ALA A 21 -25.46 -2.27 11.38
CA ALA A 21 -24.24 -2.35 12.19
C ALA A 21 -24.50 -1.88 13.63
N ILE A 22 -23.66 -2.30 14.56
CA ILE A 22 -23.64 -1.84 15.95
C ILE A 22 -22.24 -1.33 16.30
N ARG A 23 -22.18 -0.20 16.99
CA ARG A 23 -20.93 0.38 17.54
C ARG A 23 -21.10 0.64 19.03
N ILE A 24 -20.12 0.25 19.83
CA ILE A 24 -20.10 0.51 21.27
C ILE A 24 -18.98 1.51 21.58
N ASP A 25 -19.32 2.68 22.09
CA ASP A 25 -18.36 3.65 22.65
C ASP A 25 -18.18 3.28 24.13
N GLU A 26 -17.15 2.49 24.41
CA GLU A 26 -16.86 1.96 25.75
C GLU A 26 -16.58 3.08 26.75
N SER A 27 -15.85 4.12 26.34
CA SER A 27 -15.47 5.22 27.23
C SER A 27 -16.67 6.07 27.66
N LYS A 28 -17.66 6.23 26.78
CA LYS A 28 -18.88 6.98 27.09
C LYS A 28 -20.04 6.09 27.52
N MET A 29 -19.86 4.77 27.52
CA MET A 29 -20.88 3.78 27.83
C MET A 29 -22.13 3.98 26.96
N ILE A 30 -21.95 4.06 25.64
CA ILE A 30 -23.05 4.25 24.67
C ILE A 30 -23.05 3.12 23.64
N VAL A 31 -24.24 2.58 23.35
CA VAL A 31 -24.49 1.69 22.21
C VAL A 31 -25.17 2.47 21.10
N TYR A 32 -24.61 2.39 19.90
CA TYR A 32 -25.17 2.94 18.66
C TYR A 32 -25.63 1.80 17.75
N GLY A 33 -26.80 1.95 17.14
CA GLY A 33 -27.29 1.06 16.08
C GLY A 33 -27.53 1.82 14.80
N LEU A 34 -26.91 1.37 13.71
CA LEU A 34 -27.15 1.89 12.37
C LEU A 34 -28.31 1.14 11.72
N SER A 35 -29.24 1.86 11.11
CA SER A 35 -30.33 1.31 10.31
C SER A 35 -30.48 2.11 9.00
N GLU A 36 -31.31 1.63 8.06
CA GLU A 36 -31.64 2.41 6.86
C GLU A 36 -32.30 3.77 7.16
N ARG A 37 -32.96 3.89 8.31
CA ARG A 37 -33.66 5.12 8.74
C ARG A 37 -32.76 6.09 9.50
N GLY A 38 -31.53 5.70 9.80
CA GLY A 38 -30.57 6.51 10.54
C GLY A 38 -29.99 5.79 11.76
N GLU A 39 -29.37 6.59 12.64
CA GLU A 39 -28.66 6.14 13.83
C GLU A 39 -29.56 6.20 15.07
N ALA A 40 -29.59 5.11 15.83
CA ALA A 40 -30.17 5.05 17.17
C ALA A 40 -29.07 5.00 18.23
N LYS A 41 -29.34 5.60 19.40
CA LYS A 41 -28.38 5.73 20.51
C LYS A 41 -29.01 5.28 21.83
N ILE A 42 -28.29 4.47 22.59
CA ILE A 42 -28.63 4.06 23.96
C ILE A 42 -27.48 4.44 24.89
N GLN A 43 -27.76 5.32 25.85
CA GLN A 43 -26.87 5.54 26.99
C GLN A 43 -27.03 4.39 27.99
N LEU A 44 -25.93 3.72 28.34
CA LEU A 44 -25.92 2.65 29.32
C LEU A 44 -25.76 3.22 30.74
N HIS A 45 -26.35 2.51 31.70
CA HIS A 45 -26.35 2.84 33.13
C HIS A 45 -25.74 1.67 33.92
N PRO A 46 -24.40 1.54 33.93
CA PRO A 46 -23.72 0.41 34.54
C PRO A 46 -23.99 0.33 36.06
N THR A 47 -24.30 -0.86 36.53
CA THR A 47 -24.48 -1.18 37.97
C THR A 47 -23.28 -1.91 38.56
N CYS A 48 -22.28 -2.21 37.73
CA CYS A 48 -21.03 -2.86 38.09
C CYS A 48 -19.88 -2.18 37.35
N ARG A 49 -18.68 -2.79 37.38
CA ARG A 49 -17.53 -2.27 36.62
C ARG A 49 -17.84 -2.24 35.13
N ASP A 50 -17.47 -1.17 34.46
CA ASP A 50 -17.77 -0.93 33.04
C ASP A 50 -17.40 -2.11 32.14
N GLU A 51 -16.19 -2.68 32.31
CA GLU A 51 -15.75 -3.86 31.55
C GLU A 51 -16.71 -5.06 31.70
N GLN A 52 -17.18 -5.31 32.93
CA GLN A 52 -18.12 -6.40 33.20
C GLN A 52 -19.49 -6.10 32.61
N TYR A 53 -19.92 -4.84 32.69
CA TYR A 53 -21.20 -4.40 32.15
C TYR A 53 -21.21 -4.50 30.61
N LEU A 54 -20.16 -4.01 29.96
CA LEU A 54 -19.97 -4.10 28.51
C LEU A 54 -19.92 -5.56 28.04
N ARG A 55 -19.30 -6.46 28.80
CA ARG A 55 -19.33 -7.89 28.52
C ARG A 55 -20.77 -8.45 28.53
N LEU A 56 -21.60 -8.07 29.49
CA LEU A 56 -23.01 -8.47 29.54
C LEU A 56 -23.80 -7.91 28.35
N VAL A 57 -23.54 -6.67 27.94
CA VAL A 57 -24.15 -6.06 26.74
C VAL A 57 -23.78 -6.86 25.48
N ARG A 58 -22.51 -7.22 25.32
CA ARG A 58 -22.01 -8.02 24.19
C ARG A 58 -22.56 -9.44 24.18
N GLU A 59 -22.69 -10.05 25.35
CA GLU A 59 -23.34 -11.36 25.52
C GLU A 59 -24.81 -11.31 25.10
N LEU A 60 -25.56 -10.25 25.47
CA LEU A 60 -26.95 -10.04 25.04
C LEU A 60 -27.05 -9.88 23.50
N ILE A 61 -26.24 -8.99 22.92
CA ILE A 61 -26.22 -8.72 21.47
C ILE A 61 -25.90 -10.02 20.70
N SER A 62 -24.83 -10.71 21.10
CA SER A 62 -24.40 -11.96 20.46
C SER A 62 -25.45 -13.06 20.59
N GLY A 63 -26.11 -13.17 21.74
CA GLY A 63 -27.14 -14.17 21.99
C GLY A 63 -28.36 -14.00 21.08
N GLN A 64 -28.82 -12.76 20.89
CA GLN A 64 -29.96 -12.45 20.02
C GLN A 64 -29.63 -12.67 18.53
N LEU A 65 -28.44 -12.27 18.08
CA LEU A 65 -28.07 -12.33 16.67
C LEU A 65 -27.69 -13.74 16.19
N LEU A 66 -27.04 -14.54 17.04
CA LEU A 66 -26.44 -15.81 16.64
C LEU A 66 -27.23 -17.05 17.10
N GLY A 67 -28.28 -16.87 17.91
CA GLY A 67 -29.18 -17.94 18.35
C GLY A 67 -28.50 -19.10 19.10
N SER A 68 -27.28 -18.90 19.61
CA SER A 68 -26.48 -19.97 20.22
C SER A 68 -26.35 -19.77 21.74
N PRO A 69 -26.71 -20.78 22.56
CA PRO A 69 -26.74 -20.69 24.03
C PRO A 69 -25.35 -20.64 24.69
N GLY A 70 -24.26 -20.58 23.91
CA GLY A 70 -22.88 -20.66 24.41
C GLY A 70 -22.23 -19.32 24.80
N GLY A 71 -22.90 -18.19 24.55
CA GLY A 71 -22.43 -16.86 24.93
C GLY A 71 -21.13 -16.39 24.24
N TYR A 72 -20.91 -15.08 24.30
CA TYR A 72 -19.62 -14.45 23.99
C TYR A 72 -18.58 -14.93 25.04
N PRO A 73 -17.30 -15.23 24.67
CA PRO A 73 -16.58 -14.99 23.42
C PRO A 73 -16.41 -16.24 22.53
N VAL A 74 -17.22 -17.29 22.70
CA VAL A 74 -17.00 -18.60 22.05
C VAL A 74 -17.14 -18.52 20.52
N TYR A 75 -17.96 -17.60 20.01
CA TYR A 75 -18.21 -17.45 18.57
C TYR A 75 -17.00 -16.89 17.80
N LEU A 76 -16.36 -15.82 18.29
CA LEU A 76 -15.16 -15.24 17.66
C LEU A 76 -14.03 -16.26 17.52
N LYS A 77 -13.84 -17.11 18.55
CA LYS A 77 -12.85 -18.21 18.55
C LYS A 77 -13.18 -19.36 17.59
N ARG A 78 -14.48 -19.60 17.32
CA ARG A 78 -14.92 -20.63 16.36
C ARG A 78 -14.83 -20.12 14.92
N TRP A 79 -15.10 -18.84 14.70
CA TRP A 79 -14.97 -18.22 13.38
C TRP A 79 -13.50 -18.15 12.90
N THR A 80 -12.57 -17.78 13.78
CA THR A 80 -11.12 -17.84 13.46
C THR A 80 -10.63 -19.26 13.12
N ARG A 81 -11.38 -20.31 13.51
CA ARG A 81 -11.07 -21.71 13.20
C ARG A 81 -11.82 -22.26 11.99
N MET A 82 -13.06 -21.83 11.75
CA MET A 82 -13.91 -22.27 10.63
C MET A 82 -13.78 -21.31 9.45
N GLY A 83 -12.58 -21.29 8.87
CA GLY A 83 -12.23 -20.40 7.75
C GLY A 83 -13.35 -20.18 6.74
N GLN A 84 -13.54 -18.90 6.39
CA GLN A 84 -14.13 -18.39 5.15
C GLN A 84 -15.19 -19.31 4.51
N THR A 85 -16.47 -19.21 4.85
CA THR A 85 -17.47 -19.94 4.04
C THR A 85 -18.84 -19.33 3.82
N LYS A 86 -19.22 -18.14 4.32
CA LYS A 86 -20.45 -17.48 3.84
C LYS A 86 -20.34 -15.96 3.85
N ASP A 87 -20.56 -15.32 2.70
CA ASP A 87 -20.61 -13.86 2.55
C ASP A 87 -21.71 -13.22 3.43
N ASP A 88 -22.84 -13.92 3.65
CA ASP A 88 -23.93 -13.50 4.55
C ASP A 88 -23.47 -13.34 6.02
N SER A 89 -22.33 -13.93 6.40
CA SER A 89 -21.80 -13.80 7.76
C SER A 89 -21.15 -12.45 8.04
N LEU A 90 -20.72 -11.70 7.01
CA LEU A 90 -20.01 -10.43 7.20
C LEU A 90 -20.93 -9.33 7.73
N GLU A 91 -22.18 -9.29 7.28
CA GLU A 91 -23.19 -8.35 7.80
C GLU A 91 -23.45 -8.60 9.29
N GLN A 92 -23.53 -9.87 9.70
CA GLN A 92 -23.75 -10.24 11.09
C GLN A 92 -22.59 -9.85 12.00
N LEU A 93 -21.35 -9.94 11.50
CA LEU A 93 -20.16 -9.50 12.24
C LEU A 93 -20.23 -8.01 12.60
N LEU A 94 -20.71 -7.16 11.69
CA LEU A 94 -20.87 -5.72 11.95
C LEU A 94 -21.94 -5.41 12.99
N MET A 95 -22.85 -6.34 13.26
CA MET A 95 -23.88 -6.19 14.29
C MET A 95 -23.40 -6.62 15.69
N LEU A 96 -22.19 -7.16 15.85
CA LEU A 96 -21.72 -7.64 17.15
C LEU A 96 -21.32 -6.52 18.12
N GLY A 97 -21.03 -5.30 17.63
CA GLY A 97 -20.49 -4.22 18.47
C GLY A 97 -19.03 -4.45 18.90
N GLU A 98 -18.32 -5.34 18.21
CA GLU A 98 -16.93 -5.72 18.48
C GLU A 98 -15.97 -5.07 17.48
N PRO A 99 -14.93 -4.35 17.94
CA PRO A 99 -13.89 -3.81 17.07
C PRO A 99 -13.23 -4.90 16.19
N GLU A 100 -12.91 -6.07 16.77
CA GLU A 100 -12.28 -7.18 16.06
C GLU A 100 -13.16 -7.74 14.94
N ALA A 101 -14.48 -7.72 15.12
CA ALA A 101 -15.42 -8.14 14.08
C ALA A 101 -15.42 -7.15 12.91
N VAL A 102 -15.31 -5.85 13.18
CA VAL A 102 -15.17 -4.81 12.14
C VAL A 102 -13.86 -5.02 11.37
N VAL A 103 -12.72 -5.19 12.07
CA VAL A 103 -11.43 -5.48 11.42
C VAL A 103 -11.52 -6.72 10.54
N ALA A 104 -12.15 -7.79 11.03
CA ALA A 104 -12.33 -9.02 10.27
C ALA A 104 -13.11 -8.81 8.97
N VAL A 105 -14.19 -8.02 9.01
CA VAL A 105 -14.98 -7.67 7.82
C VAL A 105 -14.16 -6.86 6.83
N VAL A 106 -13.42 -5.86 7.32
CA VAL A 106 -12.55 -5.01 6.50
C VAL A 106 -11.44 -5.80 5.81
N HIS A 107 -10.99 -6.90 6.42
CA HIS A 107 -9.98 -7.79 5.84
C HIS A 107 -10.53 -8.89 4.94
N ALA A 108 -11.86 -9.10 4.92
CA ALA A 108 -12.49 -10.19 4.20
C ALA A 108 -12.38 -10.02 2.67
N PRO A 109 -12.17 -11.11 1.91
CA PRO A 109 -12.14 -11.06 0.44
C PRO A 109 -13.50 -10.64 -0.17
N GLY A 110 -14.60 -10.95 0.51
CA GLY A 110 -15.98 -10.60 0.11
C GLY A 110 -16.41 -9.17 0.47
N LEU A 111 -15.49 -8.28 0.87
CA LEU A 111 -15.83 -6.90 1.23
C LEU A 111 -16.42 -6.16 0.03
N THR A 112 -17.67 -5.69 0.17
CA THR A 112 -18.38 -4.84 -0.80
C THR A 112 -18.33 -3.37 -0.37
N PRO A 113 -18.60 -2.40 -1.28
CA PRO A 113 -18.70 -0.98 -0.91
C PRO A 113 -19.73 -0.70 0.20
N GLU A 114 -20.87 -1.39 0.19
CA GLU A 114 -21.92 -1.28 1.21
C GLU A 114 -21.42 -1.75 2.58
N LEU A 115 -20.75 -2.92 2.62
CA LEU A 115 -20.14 -3.43 3.84
C LEU A 115 -19.03 -2.51 4.35
N ALA A 116 -18.22 -1.96 3.44
CA ALA A 116 -17.18 -1.00 3.79
C ALA A 116 -17.76 0.27 4.42
N ARG A 117 -18.90 0.80 3.91
CA ARG A 117 -19.60 1.94 4.53
C ARG A 117 -20.06 1.64 5.95
N ARG A 118 -20.64 0.46 6.17
CA ARG A 118 -21.14 0.03 7.49
C ARG A 118 -19.98 -0.17 8.47
N ALA A 119 -18.91 -0.82 8.03
CA ALA A 119 -17.69 -1.01 8.80
C ALA A 119 -17.01 0.32 9.14
N TRP A 120 -16.95 1.24 8.18
CA TRP A 120 -16.42 2.59 8.38
C TRP A 120 -17.23 3.39 9.40
N TRP A 121 -18.57 3.34 9.31
CA TRP A 121 -19.43 3.97 10.32
C TRP A 121 -19.16 3.42 11.73
N ALA A 122 -18.93 2.10 11.84
CA ALA A 122 -18.63 1.47 13.12
C ALA A 122 -17.24 1.84 13.65
N MET A 123 -16.23 1.93 12.77
CA MET A 123 -14.84 2.19 13.18
C MET A 123 -14.07 2.99 12.10
N PRO A 124 -14.19 4.33 12.11
CA PRO A 124 -13.58 5.20 11.11
C PRO A 124 -12.13 5.55 11.49
N ASP A 125 -11.20 4.62 11.26
CA ASP A 125 -9.76 4.81 11.50
C ASP A 125 -8.91 4.64 10.23
N SER A 126 -7.70 5.20 10.25
CA SER A 126 -6.80 5.20 9.10
C SER A 126 -6.37 3.79 8.65
N ASP A 127 -6.25 2.82 9.55
CA ASP A 127 -5.86 1.45 9.20
C ASP A 127 -6.97 0.75 8.42
N ASN A 128 -8.21 0.92 8.84
CA ASN A 128 -9.37 0.44 8.10
C ASN A 128 -9.51 1.15 6.76
N ALA A 129 -9.33 2.47 6.70
CA ALA A 129 -9.37 3.20 5.42
C ALA A 129 -8.32 2.67 4.45
N ARG A 130 -7.07 2.49 4.91
CA ARG A 130 -6.00 1.89 4.11
C ARG A 130 -6.41 0.50 3.62
N ARG A 131 -6.86 -0.38 4.52
CA ARG A 131 -7.23 -1.74 4.17
C ARG A 131 -8.40 -1.80 3.19
N MET A 132 -9.46 -1.03 3.42
CA MET A 132 -10.62 -0.95 2.51
C MET A 132 -10.22 -0.49 1.11
N LEU A 133 -9.33 0.50 1.00
CA LEU A 133 -8.85 1.01 -0.29
C LEU A 133 -7.93 0.05 -1.05
N THR A 134 -7.46 -1.05 -0.41
CA THR A 134 -6.79 -2.13 -1.15
C THR A 134 -7.77 -2.96 -1.98
N ASN A 135 -9.08 -2.95 -1.65
CA ASN A 135 -10.11 -3.61 -2.42
C ASN A 135 -10.53 -2.73 -3.61
N LYS A 136 -10.34 -3.26 -4.83
CA LYS A 136 -10.63 -2.55 -6.07
C LYS A 136 -12.09 -2.08 -6.16
N SER A 137 -13.03 -2.89 -5.68
CA SER A 137 -14.46 -2.54 -5.76
C SER A 137 -14.79 -1.32 -4.89
N VAL A 138 -14.18 -1.23 -3.70
CA VAL A 138 -14.33 -0.08 -2.79
C VAL A 138 -13.61 1.15 -3.33
N ALA A 139 -12.37 0.99 -3.81
CA ALA A 139 -11.57 2.09 -4.36
C ALA A 139 -12.19 2.71 -5.63
N GLN A 140 -12.89 1.92 -6.45
CA GLN A 140 -13.57 2.41 -7.66
C GLN A 140 -14.96 2.97 -7.39
N HIS A 141 -15.54 2.68 -6.22
CA HIS A 141 -16.83 3.21 -5.80
C HIS A 141 -16.68 4.64 -5.26
N GLU A 142 -17.73 5.46 -5.31
CA GLU A 142 -17.72 6.85 -4.82
C GLU A 142 -17.25 6.95 -3.35
N PHE A 143 -17.63 5.97 -2.54
CA PHE A 143 -17.21 5.84 -1.15
C PHE A 143 -15.68 5.77 -0.96
N GLY A 144 -14.93 5.27 -1.94
CA GLY A 144 -13.46 5.30 -1.90
C GLY A 144 -12.90 6.72 -1.73
N LYS A 145 -13.59 7.76 -2.26
CA LYS A 145 -13.18 9.15 -2.10
C LYS A 145 -13.22 9.60 -0.64
N VAL A 146 -14.26 9.21 0.09
CA VAL A 146 -14.39 9.51 1.53
C VAL A 146 -13.22 8.92 2.32
N LEU A 147 -12.82 7.69 2.00
CA LEU A 147 -11.67 7.04 2.63
C LEU A 147 -10.35 7.74 2.26
N ALA A 148 -10.18 8.14 1.00
CA ALA A 148 -8.99 8.83 0.54
C ALA A 148 -8.87 10.24 1.14
N GLU A 149 -9.98 10.99 1.23
CA GLU A 149 -10.06 12.29 1.90
C GLU A 149 -9.64 12.17 3.36
N HIS A 150 -10.16 11.18 4.08
CA HIS A 150 -9.73 10.89 5.45
C HIS A 150 -8.22 10.61 5.52
N LEU A 151 -7.68 9.73 4.67
CA LEU A 151 -6.24 9.46 4.67
C LEU A 151 -5.40 10.72 4.42
N VAL A 152 -5.83 11.61 3.52
CA VAL A 152 -5.14 12.88 3.23
C VAL A 152 -5.20 13.84 4.41
N GLU A 153 -6.36 13.95 5.05
CA GLU A 153 -6.58 14.82 6.22
C GLU A 153 -5.70 14.40 7.40
N TYR A 154 -5.60 13.09 7.65
CA TYR A 154 -4.87 12.55 8.80
C TYR A 154 -3.38 12.30 8.52
N LEU A 155 -2.94 12.32 7.27
CA LEU A 155 -1.53 12.12 6.87
C LEU A 155 -0.49 13.05 7.56
N PRO A 156 -0.80 14.31 7.93
CA PRO A 156 0.13 15.15 8.69
C PRO A 156 0.49 14.58 10.06
N PHE A 157 -0.44 13.84 10.68
CA PHE A 157 -0.34 13.26 12.03
C PHE A 157 0.21 11.84 12.02
N GLU A 158 0.32 11.20 10.85
CA GLU A 158 0.96 9.90 10.73
C GLU A 158 2.45 10.03 11.06
N GLU A 159 2.97 9.11 11.88
CA GLU A 159 4.37 9.09 12.31
C GLU A 159 5.15 7.98 11.59
N GLU A 160 4.49 6.85 11.33
CA GLU A 160 5.10 5.69 10.70
C GLU A 160 5.27 5.88 9.19
N ALA A 161 6.51 5.78 8.71
CA ALA A 161 6.80 6.00 7.30
C ALA A 161 6.09 4.99 6.38
N ALA A 162 5.93 3.75 6.82
CA ALA A 162 5.18 2.72 6.10
C ALA A 162 3.72 3.14 5.88
N ASN A 163 3.07 3.64 6.92
CA ASN A 163 1.70 4.13 6.83
C ASN A 163 1.58 5.40 5.97
N MET A 164 2.57 6.30 6.02
CA MET A 164 2.60 7.47 5.13
C MET A 164 2.69 7.04 3.66
N ILE A 165 3.60 6.11 3.34
CA ILE A 165 3.77 5.57 1.99
C ILE A 165 2.46 4.96 1.53
N GLU A 166 1.89 4.06 2.33
CA GLU A 166 0.67 3.33 2.00
C GLU A 166 -0.52 4.25 1.80
N SER A 167 -0.68 5.25 2.68
CA SER A 167 -1.78 6.21 2.57
C SER A 167 -1.67 7.09 1.33
N VAL A 168 -0.47 7.59 1.01
CA VAL A 168 -0.25 8.32 -0.26
C VAL A 168 -0.47 7.40 -1.46
N ARG A 169 0.01 6.16 -1.38
CA ARG A 169 -0.14 5.17 -2.46
C ARG A 169 -1.61 4.89 -2.76
N LEU A 170 -2.41 4.69 -1.73
CA LEU A 170 -3.82 4.38 -1.85
C LEU A 170 -4.65 5.60 -2.27
N ALA A 171 -4.35 6.79 -1.75
CA ALA A 171 -5.06 8.02 -2.11
C ALA A 171 -4.78 8.45 -3.57
N LEU A 172 -3.63 8.07 -4.13
CA LEU A 172 -3.26 8.36 -5.52
C LEU A 172 -3.88 7.42 -6.56
N GLN A 173 -4.72 6.46 -6.15
CA GLN A 173 -5.46 5.65 -7.11
C GLN A 173 -6.37 6.54 -8.00
N PRO A 174 -6.63 6.13 -9.26
CA PRO A 174 -7.35 6.97 -10.22
C PRO A 174 -8.72 7.43 -9.69
N GLY A 175 -8.95 8.75 -9.70
CA GLY A 175 -10.25 9.35 -9.38
C GLY A 175 -10.58 9.51 -7.89
N LEU A 176 -9.67 9.14 -6.97
CA LEU A 176 -9.91 9.25 -5.53
C LEU A 176 -9.66 10.65 -4.97
N ILE A 177 -8.66 11.37 -5.50
CA ILE A 177 -8.36 12.74 -5.13
C ILE A 177 -8.27 13.64 -6.37
N ASP A 178 -8.47 14.94 -6.17
CA ASP A 178 -8.31 15.93 -7.22
C ASP A 178 -6.83 16.31 -7.46
N GLU A 179 -6.60 17.06 -8.55
CA GLU A 179 -5.26 17.48 -8.93
C GLU A 179 -4.65 18.48 -7.92
N GLU A 180 -5.47 19.32 -7.29
CA GLU A 180 -5.01 20.27 -6.28
C GLU A 180 -4.43 19.54 -5.06
N THR A 181 -5.14 18.54 -4.55
CA THR A 181 -4.72 17.70 -3.44
C THR A 181 -3.49 16.88 -3.82
N ARG A 182 -3.47 16.32 -5.04
CA ARG A 182 -2.29 15.63 -5.58
C ARG A 182 -1.05 16.54 -5.57
N GLN A 183 -1.15 17.79 -6.02
CA GLN A 183 -0.02 18.74 -5.99
C GLN A 183 0.41 19.09 -4.55
N LYS A 184 -0.54 19.30 -3.63
CA LYS A 184 -0.24 19.56 -2.20
C LYS A 184 0.55 18.40 -1.58
N LEU A 185 0.17 17.15 -1.84
CA LEU A 185 0.90 15.98 -1.36
C LEU A 185 2.32 15.92 -1.95
N TRP A 186 2.46 16.21 -3.25
CA TRP A 186 3.78 16.23 -3.91
C TRP A 186 4.73 17.27 -3.29
N ILE A 187 4.23 18.48 -3.03
CA ILE A 187 5.02 19.55 -2.41
C ILE A 187 5.48 19.14 -1.00
N ARG A 188 4.61 18.50 -0.21
CA ARG A 188 4.98 17.94 1.11
C ARG A 188 6.07 16.86 1.02
N GLY A 189 6.11 16.11 -0.09
CA GLY A 189 7.17 15.13 -0.36
C GLY A 189 8.58 15.72 -0.43
N ARG A 190 8.73 17.03 -0.64
CA ARG A 190 10.05 17.70 -0.60
C ARG A 190 10.72 17.59 0.77
N THR A 191 9.94 17.55 1.85
CA THR A 191 10.45 17.42 3.22
C THR A 191 10.25 16.01 3.78
N LYS A 192 9.15 15.34 3.45
CA LYS A 192 8.85 13.96 3.87
C LYS A 192 9.02 12.98 2.71
N THR A 193 10.18 12.34 2.60
CA THR A 193 10.51 11.44 1.48
C THR A 193 9.61 10.21 1.35
N ALA A 194 8.95 9.79 2.44
CA ALA A 194 7.91 8.76 2.44
C ALA A 194 6.76 9.06 1.46
N TYR A 195 6.38 10.35 1.32
CA TYR A 195 5.32 10.73 0.38
C TYR A 195 5.79 10.48 -1.06
N LEU A 196 7.03 10.86 -1.39
CA LEU A 196 7.60 10.62 -2.73
C LEU A 196 7.64 9.12 -3.07
N ALA A 197 7.95 8.25 -2.10
CA ALA A 197 7.89 6.81 -2.31
C ALA A 197 6.48 6.32 -2.65
N GLY A 198 5.42 6.85 -2.01
CA GLY A 198 4.03 6.57 -2.38
C GLY A 198 3.66 7.03 -3.80
N PHE A 199 4.17 8.18 -4.24
CA PHE A 199 4.03 8.66 -5.63
C PHE A 199 4.72 7.73 -6.62
N LEU A 200 5.99 7.38 -6.36
CA LEU A 200 6.77 6.48 -7.20
C LEU A 200 6.12 5.10 -7.31
N TRP A 201 5.48 4.62 -6.24
CA TRP A 201 4.72 3.38 -6.28
C TRP A 201 3.46 3.48 -7.12
N THR A 202 2.69 4.56 -7.05
CA THR A 202 1.35 4.54 -7.65
C THR A 202 1.36 4.99 -9.11
N GLN A 203 2.15 6.01 -9.41
CA GLN A 203 2.12 6.70 -10.70
C GLN A 203 3.56 7.02 -11.19
N PRO A 204 4.41 6.00 -11.39
CA PRO A 204 5.81 6.23 -11.75
C PRO A 204 5.99 7.00 -13.07
N ASP A 205 5.02 6.90 -14.00
CA ASP A 205 5.04 7.57 -15.30
C ASP A 205 4.18 8.84 -15.36
N ALA A 206 3.62 9.26 -14.23
CA ALA A 206 2.79 10.46 -14.14
C ALA A 206 3.13 11.21 -12.85
N LEU A 207 4.41 11.48 -12.62
CA LEU A 207 4.85 12.29 -11.48
C LEU A 207 4.58 13.78 -11.76
N PRO A 208 4.17 14.56 -10.73
CA PRO A 208 3.99 16.00 -10.89
C PRO A 208 5.29 16.75 -11.25
N ASN A 209 5.15 17.81 -12.06
CA ASN A 209 6.24 18.70 -12.47
C ASN A 209 7.38 17.95 -13.18
N PRO A 210 7.12 17.38 -14.37
CA PRO A 210 8.09 16.56 -15.06
C PRO A 210 9.34 17.36 -15.44
N LEU A 211 10.50 16.72 -15.31
CA LEU A 211 11.77 17.19 -15.82
C LEU A 211 11.84 17.03 -17.35
N PRO A 212 12.73 17.76 -18.04
CA PRO A 212 13.02 17.51 -19.45
C PRO A 212 13.45 16.06 -19.69
N ALA A 213 13.10 15.53 -20.87
CA ALA A 213 13.63 14.26 -21.34
C ALA A 213 15.16 14.34 -21.49
N ARG A 214 15.81 13.17 -21.56
CA ARG A 214 17.25 13.09 -21.82
C ARG A 214 17.57 13.71 -23.19
N ALA A 215 18.74 14.31 -23.34
CA ALA A 215 19.07 15.11 -24.53
C ALA A 215 18.99 14.31 -25.84
N ASP A 216 19.20 13.01 -25.80
CA ASP A 216 19.16 12.08 -26.94
C ASP A 216 17.86 11.25 -27.02
N ALA A 217 16.85 11.54 -26.19
CA ALA A 217 15.63 10.75 -26.09
C ALA A 217 14.88 10.65 -27.43
N GLU A 218 14.81 11.73 -28.21
CA GLU A 218 14.17 11.74 -29.54
C GLU A 218 14.91 10.82 -30.52
N LYS A 219 16.25 10.84 -30.50
CA LYS A 219 17.09 9.95 -31.32
C LYS A 219 16.85 8.48 -30.95
N ILE A 220 16.79 8.18 -29.66
CA ILE A 220 16.52 6.83 -29.15
C ILE A 220 15.14 6.36 -29.57
N GLN A 221 14.12 7.19 -29.38
CA GLN A 221 12.75 6.87 -29.78
C GLN A 221 12.67 6.59 -31.28
N ALA A 222 13.28 7.42 -32.13
CA ALA A 222 13.28 7.22 -33.57
C ALA A 222 14.03 5.94 -33.98
N SER A 223 15.21 5.70 -33.41
CA SER A 223 16.06 4.55 -33.76
C SER A 223 15.46 3.21 -33.29
N LEU A 224 14.73 3.22 -32.18
CA LEU A 224 14.13 2.03 -31.57
C LEU A 224 12.66 1.84 -31.90
N ALA A 225 12.00 2.77 -32.61
CA ALA A 225 10.59 2.67 -32.98
C ALA A 225 10.20 1.32 -33.60
N PRO A 226 10.96 0.75 -34.58
CA PRO A 226 10.64 -0.56 -35.13
C PRO A 226 10.71 -1.68 -34.10
N LEU A 227 11.60 -1.58 -33.11
CA LEU A 227 11.72 -2.59 -32.05
C LEU A 227 10.60 -2.45 -31.02
N VAL A 228 10.18 -1.22 -30.72
CA VAL A 228 9.03 -0.94 -29.84
C VAL A 228 7.73 -1.46 -30.44
N GLU A 229 7.52 -1.27 -31.73
CA GLU A 229 6.36 -1.82 -32.48
C GLU A 229 6.34 -3.35 -32.45
N ASN A 230 7.52 -3.99 -32.51
CA ASN A 230 7.69 -5.43 -32.36
C ASN A 230 7.75 -5.91 -30.89
N GLU A 231 7.25 -5.09 -29.97
CA GLU A 231 7.12 -5.38 -28.55
C GLU A 231 8.41 -5.69 -27.79
N ASN A 232 9.57 -5.30 -28.31
CA ASN A 232 10.85 -5.47 -27.61
C ASN A 232 10.84 -4.73 -26.27
N LYS A 233 10.93 -5.48 -25.16
CA LYS A 233 10.78 -4.94 -23.81
C LYS A 233 11.94 -4.04 -23.43
N ILE A 234 13.16 -4.38 -23.85
CA ILE A 234 14.36 -3.55 -23.64
C ILE A 234 14.21 -2.21 -24.36
N ALA A 235 13.74 -2.21 -25.60
CA ALA A 235 13.50 -0.99 -26.37
C ALA A 235 12.42 -0.11 -25.72
N LYS A 236 11.28 -0.71 -25.32
CA LYS A 236 10.20 -0.03 -24.61
C LYS A 236 10.71 0.61 -23.30
N GLN A 237 11.48 -0.14 -22.50
CA GLN A 237 12.01 0.36 -21.24
C GLN A 237 13.06 1.46 -21.44
N LEU A 238 13.90 1.37 -22.49
CA LEU A 238 14.89 2.38 -22.83
C LEU A 238 14.24 3.70 -23.29
N VAL A 239 13.18 3.64 -24.10
CA VAL A 239 12.37 4.82 -24.46
C VAL A 239 11.68 5.40 -23.22
N ARG A 240 11.14 4.55 -22.36
CA ARG A 240 10.47 4.97 -21.13
C ARG A 240 11.40 5.72 -20.18
N VAL A 241 12.59 5.17 -19.90
CA VAL A 241 13.54 5.77 -18.94
C VAL A 241 14.16 7.08 -19.45
N THR A 242 14.30 7.24 -20.77
CA THR A 242 14.85 8.47 -21.38
C THR A 242 13.80 9.58 -21.55
N SER A 243 12.51 9.25 -21.46
CA SER A 243 11.42 10.23 -21.51
C SER A 243 11.43 11.23 -20.35
N ALA A 244 10.70 12.33 -20.48
CA ALA A 244 10.51 13.32 -19.41
C ALA A 244 10.02 12.68 -18.08
N ASN A 245 9.04 11.77 -18.17
CA ASN A 245 8.52 11.07 -17.00
C ASN A 245 9.55 10.10 -16.42
N GLY A 246 10.30 9.39 -17.27
CA GLY A 246 11.38 8.51 -16.83
C GLY A 246 12.51 9.27 -16.12
N GLN A 247 12.93 10.42 -16.64
CA GLN A 247 13.93 11.26 -15.99
C GLN A 247 13.41 11.83 -14.65
N THR A 248 12.12 12.17 -14.57
CA THR A 248 11.47 12.59 -13.33
C THR A 248 11.44 11.47 -12.29
N PHE A 249 11.17 10.24 -12.72
CA PHE A 249 11.21 9.04 -11.87
C PHE A 249 12.61 8.84 -11.29
N ILE A 250 13.64 8.81 -12.14
CA ILE A 250 15.03 8.60 -11.71
C ILE A 250 15.49 9.71 -10.74
N ASP A 251 15.20 10.98 -11.05
CA ASP A 251 15.53 12.10 -10.16
C ASP A 251 14.85 11.98 -8.80
N THR A 252 13.58 11.58 -8.79
CA THR A 252 12.80 11.42 -7.56
C THR A 252 13.33 10.24 -6.73
N CYS A 253 13.65 9.11 -7.35
CA CYS A 253 14.32 7.98 -6.69
C CYS A 253 15.65 8.40 -6.07
N GLU A 254 16.48 9.12 -6.82
CA GLU A 254 17.76 9.64 -6.36
C GLU A 254 17.59 10.55 -5.13
N ARG A 255 16.63 11.48 -5.17
CA ARG A 255 16.33 12.39 -4.06
C ARG A 255 15.95 11.64 -2.78
N VAL A 256 15.15 10.58 -2.90
CA VAL A 256 14.77 9.74 -1.75
C VAL A 256 15.98 8.96 -1.23
N LEU A 257 16.79 8.32 -2.09
CA LEU A 257 17.97 7.55 -1.67
C LEU A 257 19.09 8.40 -1.05
N ARG A 258 19.22 9.67 -1.41
CA ARG A 258 20.21 10.56 -0.80
C ARG A 258 19.88 10.89 0.65
N LYS A 259 18.59 10.95 1.00
CA LYS A 259 18.12 11.26 2.36
C LYS A 259 16.90 10.41 2.76
N PRO A 260 17.03 9.08 2.86
CA PRO A 260 15.94 8.22 3.30
C PRO A 260 15.65 8.49 4.78
N ALA A 261 14.37 8.47 5.14
CA ALA A 261 13.94 8.72 6.52
C ALA A 261 14.32 7.54 7.44
N ASN A 262 13.98 6.31 7.02
CA ASN A 262 14.20 5.08 7.76
C ASN A 262 14.34 3.88 6.80
N GLN A 263 14.42 2.67 7.35
CA GLN A 263 14.61 1.43 6.58
C GLN A 263 13.42 1.11 5.67
N GLU A 264 12.19 1.36 6.14
CA GLU A 264 10.96 1.12 5.36
C GLU A 264 10.92 1.91 4.06
N VAL A 265 11.33 3.19 4.09
CA VAL A 265 11.43 4.01 2.88
C VAL A 265 12.45 3.43 1.90
N VAL A 266 13.57 2.90 2.39
CA VAL A 266 14.61 2.29 1.53
C VAL A 266 14.11 0.99 0.93
N ASN A 267 13.52 0.11 1.74
CA ASN A 267 13.01 -1.17 1.27
C ASN A 267 11.92 -0.97 0.21
N THR A 268 10.93 -0.12 0.51
CA THR A 268 9.88 0.26 -0.45
C THR A 268 10.48 0.80 -1.74
N LEU A 269 11.47 1.69 -1.66
CA LEU A 269 12.05 2.28 -2.85
C LEU A 269 12.80 1.27 -3.72
N PHE A 270 13.47 0.28 -3.12
CA PHE A 270 14.14 -0.79 -3.87
C PHE A 270 13.12 -1.62 -4.64
N GLU A 271 12.00 -1.98 -3.99
CA GLU A 271 10.89 -2.67 -4.65
C GLU A 271 10.28 -1.84 -5.79
N VAL A 272 10.06 -0.54 -5.57
CA VAL A 272 9.53 0.37 -6.60
C VAL A 272 10.46 0.47 -7.81
N ILE A 273 11.77 0.60 -7.58
CA ILE A 273 12.76 0.65 -8.65
C ILE A 273 12.77 -0.68 -9.42
N ALA A 274 12.84 -1.81 -8.71
CA ALA A 274 12.83 -3.12 -9.35
C ALA A 274 11.57 -3.32 -10.19
N ARG A 275 10.40 -2.96 -9.64
CA ARG A 275 9.11 -3.04 -10.34
C ARG A 275 9.05 -2.12 -11.56
N TYR A 276 9.67 -0.94 -11.50
CA TYR A 276 9.75 -0.04 -12.65
C TYR A 276 10.50 -0.67 -13.84
N PHE A 277 11.49 -1.53 -13.57
CA PHE A 277 12.28 -2.27 -14.57
C PHE A 277 11.89 -3.75 -14.69
N GLU A 278 10.78 -4.20 -14.08
CA GLU A 278 10.40 -5.62 -13.99
C GLU A 278 10.25 -6.28 -15.36
N SER A 279 9.75 -5.54 -16.36
CA SER A 279 9.55 -6.06 -17.71
C SER A 279 10.83 -6.57 -18.38
N ILE A 280 11.99 -6.12 -17.91
CA ILE A 280 13.30 -6.49 -18.44
C ILE A 280 14.15 -7.31 -17.46
N ARG A 281 13.59 -7.70 -16.31
CA ARG A 281 14.30 -8.43 -15.28
C ARG A 281 14.63 -9.85 -15.80
N PRO A 282 15.90 -10.27 -15.77
CA PRO A 282 16.28 -11.65 -16.11
C PRO A 282 15.66 -12.67 -15.16
N ASP A 283 15.21 -13.81 -15.68
CA ASP A 283 14.52 -14.86 -14.90
C ASP A 283 15.40 -15.48 -13.79
N ASN A 284 16.73 -15.41 -13.94
CA ASN A 284 17.68 -15.97 -12.97
C ASN A 284 18.01 -15.02 -11.81
N TYR A 285 17.37 -13.86 -11.73
CA TYR A 285 17.51 -12.95 -10.59
C TYR A 285 16.68 -13.46 -9.42
N ASP A 286 17.34 -14.23 -8.55
CA ASP A 286 16.81 -14.76 -7.30
C ASP A 286 16.87 -13.76 -6.12
N ASP A 287 16.15 -14.09 -5.05
CA ASP A 287 16.05 -13.29 -3.83
C ASP A 287 17.27 -13.45 -2.87
N ASP A 288 18.36 -14.09 -3.30
CA ASP A 288 19.60 -14.18 -2.52
C ASP A 288 20.74 -13.35 -3.13
N THR A 289 20.46 -12.64 -4.24
CA THR A 289 21.47 -11.87 -4.96
C THR A 289 21.79 -10.55 -4.23
N ASN A 290 23.08 -10.28 -3.97
CA ASN A 290 23.56 -9.00 -3.45
C ASN A 290 23.94 -8.01 -4.57
N ILE A 291 24.23 -6.75 -4.23
CA ILE A 291 24.52 -5.69 -5.23
C ILE A 291 25.72 -6.03 -6.14
N LEU A 292 26.78 -6.64 -5.61
CA LEU A 292 27.97 -6.98 -6.40
C LEU A 292 27.64 -8.09 -7.41
N THR A 293 26.91 -9.11 -6.97
CA THR A 293 26.46 -10.19 -7.85
C THR A 293 25.49 -9.69 -8.92
N LEU A 294 24.63 -8.71 -8.63
CA LEU A 294 23.79 -8.06 -9.65
C LEU A 294 24.64 -7.36 -10.71
N ILE A 295 25.66 -6.62 -10.29
CA ILE A 295 26.58 -5.92 -11.20
C ILE A 295 27.32 -6.92 -12.08
N GLU A 296 27.87 -7.98 -11.50
CA GLU A 296 28.56 -9.05 -12.22
C GLU A 296 27.65 -9.73 -13.25
N ARG A 297 26.44 -10.12 -12.85
CA ARG A 297 25.45 -10.74 -13.75
C ARG A 297 25.04 -9.79 -14.89
N ALA A 298 24.77 -8.52 -14.58
CA ALA A 298 24.41 -7.54 -15.60
C ALA A 298 25.55 -7.28 -16.61
N ASN A 299 26.80 -7.23 -16.14
CA ASN A 299 27.98 -7.20 -17.01
C ASN A 299 28.03 -8.43 -17.92
N HIS A 300 27.90 -9.62 -17.33
CA HIS A 300 27.93 -10.87 -18.07
C HIS A 300 26.82 -10.96 -19.13
N PHE A 301 25.61 -10.48 -18.85
CA PHE A 301 24.52 -10.45 -19.84
C PHE A 301 24.80 -9.52 -21.02
N CYS A 302 25.52 -8.42 -20.79
CA CYS A 302 25.91 -7.50 -21.85
C CYS A 302 27.12 -8.01 -22.66
N GLU A 303 27.86 -8.99 -22.15
CA GLU A 303 29.00 -9.64 -22.81
C GLU A 303 28.61 -10.94 -23.51
N THR A 304 27.74 -11.73 -22.90
CA THR A 304 27.31 -13.05 -23.35
C THR A 304 25.82 -13.05 -23.63
N CYS A 305 25.47 -13.43 -24.84
CA CYS A 305 24.14 -13.25 -25.38
C CYS A 305 23.42 -14.59 -25.55
N GLN A 306 23.01 -15.22 -24.44
CA GLN A 306 22.51 -16.61 -24.42
C GLN A 306 21.05 -16.83 -23.97
N ASP A 307 20.29 -15.81 -23.51
CA ASP A 307 18.88 -15.93 -23.07
C ASP A 307 17.84 -15.36 -24.07
N THR A 308 16.54 -15.63 -23.88
CA THR A 308 15.46 -15.07 -24.74
C THR A 308 15.50 -13.54 -24.73
N MET A 309 15.76 -12.95 -23.56
CA MET A 309 16.02 -11.52 -23.40
C MET A 309 17.32 -11.06 -24.09
N SER A 310 18.30 -11.94 -24.29
CA SER A 310 19.47 -11.63 -25.12
C SER A 310 19.09 -11.34 -26.56
N VAL A 311 18.08 -12.00 -27.13
CA VAL A 311 17.68 -11.69 -28.52
C VAL A 311 17.18 -10.26 -28.61
N GLU A 312 16.32 -9.84 -27.69
CA GLU A 312 15.82 -8.47 -27.61
C GLU A 312 16.94 -7.46 -27.34
N ARG A 313 17.80 -7.75 -26.35
CA ARG A 313 18.97 -6.93 -25.99
C ARG A 313 19.96 -6.80 -27.14
N ARG A 314 20.26 -7.89 -27.86
CA ARG A 314 21.14 -7.89 -29.05
C ARG A 314 20.58 -7.01 -30.15
N LYS A 315 19.26 -7.06 -30.41
CA LYS A 315 18.64 -6.20 -31.42
C LYS A 315 18.79 -4.71 -31.05
N VAL A 316 18.59 -4.36 -29.78
CA VAL A 316 18.78 -2.98 -29.29
C VAL A 316 20.25 -2.56 -29.41
N LEU A 317 21.20 -3.39 -28.95
CA LEU A 317 22.63 -3.07 -28.98
C LEU A 317 23.24 -3.13 -30.39
N ALA A 318 22.62 -3.85 -31.33
CA ALA A 318 22.99 -3.79 -32.74
C ALA A 318 22.52 -2.49 -33.40
N ALA A 319 21.34 -1.98 -33.00
CA ALA A 319 20.81 -0.71 -33.50
C ALA A 319 21.50 0.51 -32.85
N MET A 320 21.82 0.43 -31.56
CA MET A 320 22.44 1.49 -30.77
C MET A 320 23.51 0.92 -29.82
N PRO A 321 24.73 0.62 -30.32
CA PRO A 321 25.82 0.07 -29.50
C PRO A 321 26.21 0.97 -28.32
N GLU A 322 26.04 2.30 -28.47
CA GLU A 322 26.33 3.28 -27.43
C GLU A 322 25.45 3.12 -26.17
N MET A 323 24.32 2.43 -26.27
CA MET A 323 23.38 2.22 -25.16
C MET A 323 23.76 1.06 -24.24
N LYS A 324 24.92 0.40 -24.45
CA LYS A 324 25.36 -0.75 -23.64
C LYS A 324 25.35 -0.46 -22.15
N ASP A 325 25.91 0.67 -21.74
CA ASP A 325 25.98 1.04 -20.31
C ASP A 325 24.60 1.37 -19.74
N THR A 326 23.74 2.04 -20.51
CA THR A 326 22.35 2.32 -20.13
C THR A 326 21.56 1.03 -19.94
N VAL A 327 21.68 0.07 -20.86
CA VAL A 327 21.03 -1.24 -20.74
C VAL A 327 21.54 -2.00 -19.51
N ARG A 328 22.86 -2.00 -19.26
CA ARG A 328 23.43 -2.60 -18.05
C ARG A 328 22.87 -1.97 -16.78
N ALA A 329 22.80 -0.64 -16.72
CA ALA A 329 22.26 0.08 -15.57
C ALA A 329 20.81 -0.32 -15.29
N MET A 330 19.96 -0.39 -16.32
CA MET A 330 18.56 -0.84 -16.17
C MET A 330 18.47 -2.29 -15.66
N LEU A 331 19.35 -3.19 -16.15
CA LEU A 331 19.39 -4.58 -15.67
C LEU A 331 19.79 -4.67 -14.21
N ILE A 332 20.77 -3.90 -13.74
CA ILE A 332 21.15 -3.86 -12.31
C ILE A 332 19.96 -3.42 -11.46
N LEU A 333 19.30 -2.32 -11.86
CA LEU A 333 18.17 -1.76 -11.14
C LEU A 333 16.95 -2.67 -11.11
N SER A 334 16.74 -3.50 -12.14
CA SER A 334 15.65 -4.49 -12.21
C SER A 334 15.76 -5.60 -11.16
N GLY A 335 16.97 -5.85 -10.64
CA GLY A 335 17.23 -6.89 -9.65
C GLY A 335 17.27 -6.42 -8.21
N LEU A 336 16.95 -5.15 -7.94
CA LEU A 336 16.89 -4.66 -6.57
C LEU A 336 15.79 -5.39 -5.78
N GLY A 337 16.02 -5.54 -4.48
CA GLY A 337 15.09 -6.19 -3.56
C GLY A 337 15.66 -6.23 -2.14
N TYR A 338 14.91 -6.82 -1.22
CA TYR A 338 15.33 -6.92 0.18
C TYR A 338 16.65 -7.68 0.36
N SER A 339 16.93 -8.66 -0.51
CA SER A 339 18.18 -9.43 -0.56
C SER A 339 19.44 -8.56 -0.56
N VAL A 340 19.38 -7.44 -1.29
CA VAL A 340 20.46 -6.47 -1.42
C VAL A 340 20.68 -5.69 -0.12
N LEU A 341 19.61 -5.45 0.64
CA LEU A 341 19.61 -4.72 1.91
C LEU A 341 19.89 -5.63 3.11
N ARG A 342 19.54 -6.91 3.01
CA ARG A 342 19.61 -7.92 4.08
C ARG A 342 20.96 -7.97 4.81
N PRO A 343 22.14 -7.92 4.16
CA PRO A 343 23.43 -7.94 4.86
C PRO A 343 23.63 -6.77 5.84
N ILE A 344 22.91 -5.66 5.63
CA ILE A 344 22.98 -4.44 6.44
C ILE A 344 21.84 -4.45 7.45
N PHE A 345 20.58 -4.51 6.99
CA PHE A 345 19.40 -4.37 7.85
C PHE A 345 19.21 -5.52 8.84
N SER A 346 19.69 -6.74 8.53
CA SER A 346 19.70 -7.83 9.53
C SER A 346 20.61 -7.56 10.73
N ARG A 347 21.48 -6.54 10.67
CA ARG A 347 22.52 -6.25 11.68
C ARG A 347 22.36 -4.89 12.34
N THR A 348 21.39 -4.07 11.92
CA THR A 348 21.20 -2.73 12.47
C THR A 348 19.79 -2.24 12.26
N ASP A 349 19.28 -1.55 13.27
CA ASP A 349 18.05 -0.75 13.30
C ASP A 349 18.36 0.75 13.15
N ALA A 350 19.59 1.11 12.77
CA ALA A 350 20.03 2.49 12.71
C ALA A 350 19.13 3.35 11.82
N ILE A 351 18.92 4.60 12.25
CA ILE A 351 18.19 5.63 11.53
C ILE A 351 19.10 6.83 11.16
N GLY A 352 18.61 7.71 10.30
CA GLY A 352 19.29 8.98 10.00
C GLY A 352 20.68 8.83 9.38
N SER A 353 21.66 9.59 9.90
CA SER A 353 23.03 9.66 9.35
C SER A 353 23.80 8.35 9.46
N LEU A 354 23.62 7.61 10.56
CA LEU A 354 24.27 6.33 10.77
C LEU A 354 23.77 5.29 9.76
N MET A 355 22.45 5.25 9.53
CA MET A 355 21.83 4.40 8.51
C MET A 355 22.43 4.68 7.13
N ARG A 356 22.52 5.97 6.73
CA ARG A 356 23.10 6.36 5.44
C ARG A 356 24.55 5.93 5.30
N LYS A 357 25.36 6.04 6.35
CA LYS A 357 26.75 5.57 6.35
C LYS A 357 26.84 4.06 6.15
N LYS A 358 25.95 3.29 6.80
CA LYS A 358 25.88 1.83 6.67
C LYS A 358 25.41 1.39 5.29
N LEU A 359 24.46 2.11 4.70
CA LEU A 359 23.90 1.86 3.36
C LEU A 359 24.79 2.33 2.21
N ALA A 360 25.80 3.17 2.46
CA ALA A 360 26.66 3.72 1.41
C ALA A 360 27.25 2.68 0.44
N PRO A 361 27.72 1.49 0.87
CA PRO A 361 28.23 0.47 -0.05
C PRO A 361 27.19 -0.09 -1.03
N VAL A 362 25.90 0.03 -0.71
CA VAL A 362 24.79 -0.44 -1.55
C VAL A 362 24.18 0.70 -2.34
N ILE A 363 23.96 1.86 -1.71
CA ILE A 363 23.36 3.03 -2.35
C ILE A 363 24.32 3.65 -3.37
N GLY A 364 25.63 3.67 -3.11
CA GLY A 364 26.63 4.22 -4.04
C GLY A 364 26.53 3.64 -5.45
N PRO A 365 26.63 2.31 -5.61
CA PRO A 365 26.48 1.67 -6.92
C PRO A 365 25.14 1.93 -7.62
N ILE A 366 24.05 2.10 -6.86
CA ILE A 366 22.72 2.44 -7.40
C ILE A 366 22.70 3.88 -7.93
N LEU A 367 23.28 4.83 -7.18
CA LEU A 367 23.40 6.22 -7.61
C LEU A 367 24.27 6.36 -8.87
N GLU A 368 25.30 5.53 -9.03
CA GLU A 368 26.08 5.45 -10.27
C GLU A 368 25.23 4.99 -11.46
N GLN A 369 24.33 4.01 -11.25
CA GLN A 369 23.41 3.59 -12.31
C GLN A 369 22.44 4.73 -12.68
N PHE A 370 21.92 5.48 -11.70
CA PHE A 370 21.09 6.65 -11.98
C PHE A 370 21.85 7.73 -12.76
N ALA A 371 23.12 7.97 -12.45
CA ALA A 371 23.93 8.89 -13.23
C ALA A 371 24.03 8.44 -14.69
N ILE A 372 24.29 7.16 -14.96
CA ILE A 372 24.33 6.59 -16.33
C ILE A 372 23.00 6.78 -17.08
N LEU A 373 21.87 6.66 -16.38
CA LEU A 373 20.54 6.82 -17.00
C LEU A 373 20.16 8.30 -17.27
N ARG A 374 20.91 9.26 -16.73
CA ARG A 374 20.68 10.70 -16.90
C ARG A 374 21.64 11.37 -17.88
N LEU A 375 22.78 10.74 -18.18
CA LEU A 375 23.72 11.12 -19.25
C LEU A 375 23.10 10.81 -20.61
#